data_AF-A0A7S4QYW8-F1
#
_entry.id   AF-A0A7S4QYW8-F1
#
_cell.length_a   1.000
_cell.length_b   1.000
_cell.length_c   1.000
_cell.angle_alpha   90.00
_cell.angle_beta   90.00
_cell.angle_gamma   90.00
#
_symmetry.space_group_name_H-M   'P 1'
#
loop_
_entity.id
_entity.type
_entity.pdbx_description
1 polymer ?
#
loop_
_entity_poly.entity_id
_entity_poly.type
_entity_poly.pdbx_seq_one_letter_code
_entity_poly.pdbx_strand_id
1 'polypeptide(L)'
;SASTASSSLLAGSSCSHSTSKTLRQRSASVVATFIDLSGGCPLQHLRAPGRPLELQGHFSTVLLSALSRLDRSDPAVMEHFAHVLDDFALLFDGFPKSRVHLLVLPRKRITSARDLTAEHVPLLRRLAAYTAWIIESLTPQYPDLTWRHGVHVNPSLKQLHVHVISQDFRSPCLKNKKHYNSFQPPFLVSLDSLILSLQGGGEALGDIKEGEAEQWLKQDLKCTACGLEFGNKFTDLKRHLESCRPPASAPLPALWQGGQSATTREAEDSKAVAAPGPPQMSTVTPTATSFEGHAAKRHRAEAWVLVPVARAGCLGLGKPREGLTQSPSAPA
;
A
#
# COMPACT_ATOMS: atom_id res chain seq x y z
N SER A 1 39.27 -30.17 55.63
CA SER A 1 37.89 -30.72 55.56
C SER A 1 36.93 -29.57 55.27
N ALA A 2 35.81 -29.83 54.56
CA ALA A 2 34.59 -29.00 54.39
C ALA A 2 34.79 -27.46 54.12
N SER A 3 34.32 -26.86 53.01
CA SER A 3 32.91 -26.64 52.60
C SER A 3 32.07 -25.87 53.67
N THR A 4 31.24 -24.87 53.37
CA THR A 4 30.62 -24.50 52.07
C THR A 4 30.04 -23.06 52.05
N ALA A 5 30.05 -22.42 50.87
CA ALA A 5 29.04 -21.49 50.28
C ALA A 5 28.60 -20.13 50.91
N SER A 6 28.24 -19.20 49.99
CA SER A 6 27.26 -18.08 50.11
C SER A 6 27.66 -16.85 50.96
N SER A 7 27.42 -15.58 50.57
CA SER A 7 26.50 -14.95 49.58
C SER A 7 26.99 -13.55 49.10
N SER A 8 26.35 -13.00 48.05
CA SER A 8 26.13 -11.54 47.78
C SER A 8 27.35 -10.62 47.53
N LEU A 9 27.31 -9.43 46.90
CA LEU A 9 26.50 -8.66 45.90
C LEU A 9 27.46 -7.48 45.50
N LEU A 10 27.40 -6.71 44.40
CA LEU A 10 26.50 -6.56 43.25
C LEU A 10 27.29 -5.88 42.08
N ALA A 11 26.94 -6.12 40.81
CA ALA A 11 27.37 -5.30 39.67
C ALA A 11 26.32 -5.35 38.55
N GLY A 12 25.55 -4.28 38.35
CA GLY A 12 24.40 -4.26 37.44
C GLY A 12 24.74 -3.74 36.03
N SER A 13 24.44 -4.55 35.00
CA SER A 13 24.60 -4.16 33.59
C SER A 13 23.57 -3.12 33.14
N SER A 14 24.01 -2.00 32.58
CA SER A 14 23.14 -0.95 32.02
C SER A 14 22.99 -1.09 30.49
N CYS A 15 21.87 -1.63 30.03
CA CYS A 15 21.48 -1.58 28.61
C CYS A 15 19.94 -1.59 28.43
N SER A 16 19.48 -1.53 27.17
CA SER A 16 18.09 -1.72 26.71
C SER A 16 16.98 -0.82 27.30
N HIS A 17 17.15 0.52 27.26
CA HIS A 17 16.05 1.47 27.49
C HIS A 17 15.90 2.62 26.45
N SER A 18 16.77 2.70 25.43
CA SER A 18 16.85 3.87 24.52
C SER A 18 15.85 3.82 23.35
N THR A 19 15.61 2.65 22.75
CA THR A 19 14.87 2.50 21.47
C THR A 19 13.38 2.82 21.56
N SER A 20 12.72 2.53 22.70
CA SER A 20 11.27 2.74 22.85
C SER A 20 10.86 4.20 23.05
N LYS A 21 11.76 5.06 23.56
CA LYS A 21 11.50 6.51 23.73
C LYS A 21 11.59 7.26 22.41
N THR A 22 12.64 7.01 21.63
CA THR A 22 12.87 7.69 20.34
C THR A 22 11.78 7.38 19.30
N LEU A 23 11.24 6.15 19.31
CA LEU A 23 10.10 5.81 18.44
C LEU A 23 8.83 6.59 18.84
N ARG A 24 8.50 6.67 20.14
CA ARG A 24 7.34 7.45 20.64
C ARG A 24 7.46 8.94 20.36
N GLN A 25 8.66 9.52 20.48
CA GLN A 25 8.87 10.94 20.19
C GLN A 25 8.74 11.27 18.69
N ARG A 26 9.02 10.32 17.78
CA ARG A 26 8.83 10.51 16.33
C ARG A 26 7.35 10.56 15.93
N SER A 27 6.52 9.62 16.39
CA SER A 27 5.08 9.60 16.07
C SER A 27 4.33 10.81 16.63
N ALA A 28 4.77 11.36 17.77
CA ALA A 28 4.21 12.62 18.27
C ALA A 28 4.45 13.80 17.31
N SER A 29 5.57 13.81 16.57
CA SER A 29 5.90 14.90 15.64
C SER A 29 5.10 14.85 14.34
N VAL A 30 4.90 13.66 13.73
CA VAL A 30 4.09 13.51 12.50
C VAL A 30 2.66 13.96 12.75
N VAL A 31 2.03 13.42 13.81
CA VAL A 31 0.62 13.67 14.10
C VAL A 31 0.38 15.12 14.49
N ALA A 32 1.24 15.71 15.34
CA ALA A 32 1.15 17.13 15.68
C ALA A 32 1.30 18.01 14.42
N THR A 33 2.39 17.86 13.65
CA THR A 33 2.61 18.72 12.48
C THR A 33 1.51 18.56 11.42
N PHE A 34 0.91 17.38 11.24
CA PHE A 34 -0.23 17.27 10.33
C PHE A 34 -1.51 17.92 10.88
N ILE A 35 -1.80 17.81 12.17
CA ILE A 35 -2.94 18.50 12.81
C ILE A 35 -2.75 20.01 12.72
N ASP A 36 -1.56 20.52 13.04
CA ASP A 36 -1.20 21.94 12.94
C ASP A 36 -1.33 22.47 11.50
N LEU A 37 -0.94 21.68 10.50
CA LEU A 37 -1.06 22.03 9.07
C LEU A 37 -2.47 21.92 8.49
N SER A 38 -3.42 21.28 9.18
CA SER A 38 -4.78 21.02 8.67
C SER A 38 -5.92 21.54 9.54
N GLY A 39 -5.62 22.04 10.76
CA GLY A 39 -6.64 22.35 11.78
C GLY A 39 -7.47 21.12 12.20
N GLY A 40 -6.97 19.92 11.93
CA GLY A 40 -7.78 18.71 11.78
C GLY A 40 -8.19 18.04 13.09
N CYS A 41 -9.41 17.51 13.11
CA CYS A 41 -9.80 16.50 14.09
C CYS A 41 -9.06 15.16 13.83
N PRO A 42 -8.87 14.29 14.83
CA PRO A 42 -8.33 12.95 14.62
C PRO A 42 -9.14 12.14 13.60
N LEU A 43 -8.48 11.28 12.81
CA LEU A 43 -9.16 10.37 11.89
C LEU A 43 -10.16 9.50 12.67
N GLN A 44 -11.46 9.70 12.38
CA GLN A 44 -12.53 8.97 13.04
C GLN A 44 -12.43 7.46 12.76
N HIS A 45 -13.05 6.64 13.62
CA HIS A 45 -13.02 5.20 13.43
C HIS A 45 -13.66 4.80 12.09
N LEU A 46 -12.92 4.07 11.25
CA LEU A 46 -13.36 3.74 9.89
C LEU A 46 -14.69 2.99 9.91
N ARG A 47 -15.72 3.60 9.32
CA ARG A 47 -16.99 2.94 9.01
C ARG A 47 -17.00 2.68 7.51
N ALA A 48 -16.86 1.41 7.13
CA ALA A 48 -17.03 1.02 5.72
C ALA A 48 -18.46 1.41 5.27
N PRO A 49 -18.62 1.89 4.02
CA PRO A 49 -19.91 2.38 3.53
C PRO A 49 -20.94 1.25 3.48
N GLY A 50 -22.19 1.55 3.86
CA GLY A 50 -23.25 0.55 4.05
C GLY A 50 -23.82 -0.01 2.74
N ARG A 51 -23.52 0.65 1.61
CA ARG A 51 -23.88 0.28 0.25
C ARG A 51 -22.67 0.50 -0.68
N PRO A 52 -22.70 0.02 -1.93
CA PRO A 52 -21.63 0.29 -2.88
C PRO A 52 -21.73 1.67 -3.56
N LEU A 53 -20.60 2.14 -4.09
CA LEU A 53 -20.48 3.46 -4.74
C LEU A 53 -20.94 3.40 -6.20
N GLU A 54 -22.21 3.73 -6.45
CA GLU A 54 -22.76 3.79 -7.81
C GLU A 54 -22.17 4.98 -8.60
N LEU A 55 -21.28 4.68 -9.54
CA LEU A 55 -20.67 5.67 -10.44
C LEU A 55 -20.96 5.32 -11.91
N GLN A 56 -21.46 6.30 -12.65
CA GLN A 56 -21.62 6.22 -14.10
C GLN A 56 -20.33 6.65 -14.81
N GLY A 57 -20.09 6.10 -16.00
CA GLY A 57 -18.95 6.41 -16.86
C GLY A 57 -18.02 5.21 -17.10
N HIS A 58 -16.84 5.48 -17.65
CA HIS A 58 -15.83 4.44 -17.90
C HIS A 58 -15.10 4.06 -16.60
N PHE A 59 -14.76 2.77 -16.43
CA PHE A 59 -14.13 2.26 -15.22
C PHE A 59 -12.85 3.04 -14.85
N SER A 60 -11.97 3.34 -15.81
CA SER A 60 -10.74 4.09 -15.52
C SER A 60 -10.96 5.57 -15.16
N THR A 61 -12.19 6.10 -15.20
CA THR A 61 -12.50 7.50 -14.83
C THR A 61 -13.33 7.65 -13.55
N VAL A 62 -13.61 6.54 -12.84
CA VAL A 62 -14.47 6.55 -11.64
C VAL A 62 -13.97 7.47 -10.51
N LEU A 63 -12.66 7.56 -10.28
CA LEU A 63 -12.11 8.44 -9.23
C LEU A 63 -12.32 9.93 -9.55
N LEU A 64 -12.21 10.31 -10.83
CA LEU A 64 -12.51 11.66 -11.31
C LEU A 64 -14.01 11.98 -11.14
N SER A 65 -14.88 10.99 -11.36
CA SER A 65 -16.34 11.11 -11.14
C SER A 65 -16.68 11.24 -9.65
N ALA A 66 -16.05 10.42 -8.79
CA ALA A 66 -16.21 10.47 -7.34
C ALA A 66 -15.78 11.83 -6.75
N LEU A 67 -14.58 12.31 -7.10
CA LEU A 67 -14.13 13.65 -6.70
C LEU A 67 -15.07 14.74 -7.22
N SER A 68 -15.45 14.69 -8.51
CA SER A 68 -16.37 15.69 -9.09
C SER A 68 -17.82 15.59 -8.57
N ARG A 69 -18.16 14.61 -7.72
CA ARG A 69 -19.41 14.52 -6.97
C ARG A 69 -19.22 15.00 -5.52
N LEU A 70 -18.08 14.69 -4.91
CA LEU A 70 -17.66 15.23 -3.61
C LEU A 70 -17.50 16.75 -3.66
N ASP A 71 -16.92 17.28 -4.73
CA ASP A 71 -16.78 18.72 -5.01
C ASP A 71 -18.14 19.44 -5.19
N ARG A 72 -19.25 18.68 -5.27
CA ARG A 72 -20.64 19.17 -5.30
C ARG A 72 -21.45 18.74 -4.07
N SER A 73 -20.80 18.24 -3.03
CA SER A 73 -21.41 17.77 -1.77
C SER A 73 -22.49 16.69 -1.95
N ASP A 74 -22.37 15.82 -2.96
CA ASP A 74 -23.34 14.75 -3.25
C ASP A 74 -23.38 13.72 -2.10
N PRO A 75 -24.51 13.60 -1.35
CA PRO A 75 -24.60 12.70 -0.20
C PRO A 75 -24.40 11.22 -0.53
N ALA A 76 -24.65 10.80 -1.78
CA ALA A 76 -24.45 9.42 -2.22
C ALA A 76 -22.99 9.09 -2.54
N VAL A 77 -22.06 10.05 -2.48
CA VAL A 77 -20.61 9.76 -2.47
C VAL A 77 -19.94 10.07 -1.14
N MET A 78 -20.46 11.01 -0.34
CA MET A 78 -19.81 11.45 0.90
C MET A 78 -19.55 10.31 1.89
N GLU A 79 -20.44 9.32 2.03
CA GLU A 79 -20.23 8.17 2.93
C GLU A 79 -19.04 7.27 2.54
N HIS A 80 -18.57 7.37 1.29
CA HIS A 80 -17.42 6.61 0.81
C HIS A 80 -16.09 7.31 1.09
N PHE A 81 -16.12 8.57 1.52
CA PHE A 81 -14.94 9.31 1.94
C PHE A 81 -14.82 9.29 3.47
N ALA A 82 -13.82 8.57 3.98
CA ALA A 82 -13.54 8.46 5.41
C ALA A 82 -13.01 9.77 6.02
N HIS A 83 -12.41 10.65 5.21
CA HIS A 83 -11.90 11.96 5.61
C HIS A 83 -11.73 12.86 4.38
N VAL A 84 -12.00 14.16 4.52
CA VAL A 84 -11.97 15.15 3.42
C VAL A 84 -11.34 16.45 3.90
N LEU A 85 -10.48 17.03 3.07
CA LEU A 85 -9.77 18.30 3.24
C LEU A 85 -9.82 19.07 1.91
N ASP A 86 -9.39 20.33 1.90
CA ASP A 86 -9.37 21.16 0.68
C ASP A 86 -8.39 20.63 -0.38
N ASP A 87 -7.22 20.15 0.05
CA ASP A 87 -6.21 19.55 -0.82
C ASP A 87 -6.46 18.06 -1.15
N PHE A 88 -7.11 17.32 -0.25
CA PHE A 88 -7.09 15.84 -0.25
C PHE A 88 -8.41 15.20 0.15
N ALA A 89 -8.67 13.98 -0.32
CA ALA A 89 -9.77 13.14 0.14
C ALA A 89 -9.30 11.69 0.36
N LEU A 90 -9.86 11.01 1.36
CA LEU A 90 -9.56 9.62 1.70
C LEU A 90 -10.76 8.73 1.38
N LEU A 91 -10.66 7.94 0.31
CA LEU A 91 -11.74 7.13 -0.25
C LEU A 91 -11.57 5.64 0.12
N PHE A 92 -12.64 4.92 0.42
CA PHE A 92 -12.61 3.45 0.49
C PHE A 92 -12.46 2.83 -0.91
N ASP A 93 -11.49 1.93 -1.12
CA ASP A 93 -11.36 1.20 -2.39
C ASP A 93 -12.56 0.25 -2.57
N GLY A 94 -13.30 0.36 -3.68
CA GLY A 94 -14.52 -0.40 -3.91
C GLY A 94 -14.33 -1.90 -4.18
N PHE A 95 -13.08 -2.36 -4.32
CA PHE A 95 -12.71 -3.75 -4.54
C PHE A 95 -11.50 -4.11 -3.65
N PRO A 96 -11.57 -3.92 -2.33
CA PRO A 96 -10.41 -3.77 -1.44
C PRO A 96 -9.54 -5.01 -1.48
N LYS A 97 -8.21 -4.90 -1.60
CA LYS A 97 -7.35 -6.07 -1.85
C LYS A 97 -6.85 -6.76 -0.57
N SER A 98 -7.25 -6.23 0.60
CA SER A 98 -7.01 -6.74 1.95
C SER A 98 -8.17 -6.34 2.88
N ARG A 99 -8.07 -6.58 4.19
CA ARG A 99 -9.05 -6.12 5.20
C ARG A 99 -9.27 -4.61 5.25
N VAL A 100 -8.23 -3.80 5.06
CA VAL A 100 -8.32 -2.33 5.01
C VAL A 100 -7.55 -1.84 3.78
N HIS A 101 -8.27 -1.29 2.81
CA HIS A 101 -7.69 -0.72 1.60
C HIS A 101 -8.36 0.62 1.27
N LEU A 102 -7.57 1.69 1.31
CA LEU A 102 -7.99 3.07 1.11
C LEU A 102 -7.18 3.71 -0.02
N LEU A 103 -7.76 4.76 -0.63
CA LEU A 103 -7.14 5.57 -1.66
C LEU A 103 -7.04 7.02 -1.16
N VAL A 104 -5.81 7.52 -0.98
CA VAL A 104 -5.55 8.93 -0.71
C VAL A 104 -5.47 9.67 -2.03
N LEU A 105 -6.41 10.61 -2.25
CA LEU A 105 -6.57 11.35 -3.49
C LEU A 105 -6.19 12.82 -3.26
N PRO A 106 -5.22 13.41 -4.00
CA PRO A 106 -5.20 14.86 -4.18
C PRO A 106 -6.47 15.31 -4.92
N ARG A 107 -6.99 16.50 -4.57
CA ARG A 107 -8.13 17.11 -5.27
C ARG A 107 -7.70 17.87 -6.54
N LYS A 108 -6.43 18.31 -6.61
CA LYS A 108 -5.78 18.71 -7.89
C LYS A 108 -5.88 17.54 -8.87
N ARG A 109 -6.37 17.80 -10.09
CA ARG A 109 -6.51 16.78 -11.13
C ARG A 109 -5.14 16.48 -11.75
N ILE A 110 -4.64 15.26 -11.55
CA ILE A 110 -3.36 14.74 -12.05
C ILE A 110 -3.66 13.30 -12.51
N THR A 111 -3.38 12.92 -13.76
CA THR A 111 -3.90 11.66 -14.29
C THR A 111 -3.30 10.42 -13.63
N SER A 112 -1.98 10.41 -13.43
CA SER A 112 -1.18 9.29 -12.92
C SER A 112 0.11 9.80 -12.26
N ALA A 113 1.00 8.89 -11.86
CA ALA A 113 2.34 9.26 -11.40
C ALA A 113 3.29 9.71 -12.54
N ARG A 114 2.98 9.42 -13.81
CA ARG A 114 3.77 9.90 -14.97
C ARG A 114 3.54 11.38 -15.27
N ASP A 115 2.42 11.95 -14.82
CA ASP A 115 2.07 13.36 -15.00
C ASP A 115 2.66 14.27 -13.90
N LEU A 116 3.54 13.73 -13.04
CA LEU A 116 4.18 14.46 -11.95
C LEU A 116 5.50 15.11 -12.41
N THR A 117 5.70 16.34 -11.97
CA THR A 117 6.81 17.23 -12.34
C THR A 117 7.41 17.88 -11.08
N ALA A 118 8.54 18.58 -11.19
CA ALA A 118 9.16 19.25 -10.04
C ALA A 118 8.21 20.25 -9.31
N GLU A 119 7.27 20.87 -10.03
CA GLU A 119 6.24 21.76 -9.44
C GLU A 119 5.32 21.04 -8.44
N HIS A 120 5.20 19.71 -8.55
CA HIS A 120 4.34 18.88 -7.73
C HIS A 120 4.99 18.43 -6.42
N VAL A 121 6.30 18.62 -6.23
CA VAL A 121 7.02 18.23 -5.00
C VAL A 121 6.37 18.80 -3.72
N PRO A 122 5.94 20.08 -3.64
CA PRO A 122 5.22 20.60 -2.47
C PRO A 122 3.89 19.88 -2.19
N LEU A 123 3.15 19.47 -3.23
CA LEU A 123 1.92 18.69 -3.09
C LEU A 123 2.22 17.27 -2.61
N LEU A 124 3.25 16.62 -3.17
CA LEU A 124 3.69 15.28 -2.77
C LEU A 124 4.15 15.26 -1.30
N ARG A 125 4.82 16.32 -0.82
CA ARG A 125 5.20 16.46 0.59
C ARG A 125 3.99 16.55 1.53
N ARG A 126 2.95 17.34 1.18
CA ARG A 126 1.70 17.39 1.97
C ARG A 126 0.94 16.06 1.91
N LEU A 127 0.93 15.40 0.75
CA LEU A 127 0.34 14.06 0.56
C LEU A 127 1.06 12.98 1.38
N ALA A 128 2.39 13.09 1.51
CA ALA A 128 3.22 12.23 2.35
C ALA A 128 2.93 12.44 3.85
N ALA A 129 2.78 13.68 4.32
CA ALA A 129 2.36 13.98 5.70
C ALA A 129 0.98 13.36 5.99
N TYR A 130 0.02 13.57 5.09
CA TYR A 130 -1.33 13.04 5.22
C TYR A 130 -1.34 11.50 5.23
N THR A 131 -0.59 10.86 4.33
CA THR A 131 -0.45 9.40 4.28
C THR A 131 0.18 8.84 5.56
N ALA A 132 1.19 9.52 6.13
CA ALA A 132 1.79 9.13 7.40
C ALA A 132 0.79 9.25 8.57
N TRP A 133 0.09 10.40 8.69
CA TRP A 133 -0.95 10.64 9.69
C TRP A 133 -2.11 9.63 9.62
N ILE A 134 -2.54 9.25 8.41
CA ILE A 134 -3.53 8.18 8.21
C ILE A 134 -3.02 6.87 8.83
N ILE A 135 -1.82 6.42 8.44
CA ILE A 135 -1.27 5.13 8.89
C ILE A 135 -1.07 5.10 10.41
N GLU A 136 -0.57 6.17 11.01
CA GLU A 136 -0.41 6.27 12.46
C GLU A 136 -1.77 6.34 13.18
N SER A 137 -2.78 6.98 12.60
CA SER A 137 -4.14 7.00 13.15
C SER A 137 -4.88 5.66 13.02
N LEU A 138 -4.55 4.84 12.01
CA LEU A 138 -5.13 3.51 11.81
C LEU A 138 -4.44 2.41 12.62
N THR A 139 -3.14 2.55 12.90
CA THR A 139 -2.36 1.56 13.67
C THR A 139 -2.96 1.20 15.05
N PRO A 140 -3.41 2.14 15.91
CA PRO A 140 -4.06 1.79 17.17
C PRO A 140 -5.49 1.23 17.00
N GLN A 141 -6.13 1.44 15.84
CA GLN A 141 -7.46 0.91 15.54
C GLN A 141 -7.42 -0.55 15.06
N TYR A 142 -6.31 -0.97 14.46
CA TYR A 142 -6.09 -2.31 13.93
C TYR A 142 -4.72 -2.87 14.37
N PRO A 143 -4.53 -3.16 15.67
CA PRO A 143 -3.24 -3.56 16.23
C PRO A 143 -2.73 -4.94 15.74
N ASP A 144 -3.57 -5.69 15.03
CA ASP A 144 -3.24 -6.97 14.40
C ASP A 144 -2.84 -6.83 12.91
N LEU A 145 -2.96 -5.62 12.34
CA LEU A 145 -2.59 -5.31 10.95
C LEU A 145 -1.26 -4.56 10.87
N THR A 146 -0.61 -4.69 9.71
CA THR A 146 0.57 -3.90 9.33
C THR A 146 0.34 -3.26 7.97
N TRP A 147 1.03 -2.16 7.68
CA TRP A 147 0.65 -1.24 6.61
C TRP A 147 1.65 -1.18 5.47
N ARG A 148 1.16 -0.93 4.26
CA ARG A 148 1.95 -0.53 3.09
C ARG A 148 1.26 0.65 2.41
N HIS A 149 2.05 1.48 1.75
CA HIS A 149 1.56 2.59 0.94
C HIS A 149 2.36 2.73 -0.35
N GLY A 150 1.80 3.49 -1.30
CA GLY A 150 2.47 3.85 -2.55
C GLY A 150 1.50 4.02 -3.72
N VAL A 151 2.04 4.40 -4.87
CA VAL A 151 1.33 4.52 -6.15
C VAL A 151 1.68 3.33 -7.04
N HIS A 152 0.76 2.89 -7.90
CA HIS A 152 1.09 1.94 -8.96
C HIS A 152 1.81 2.64 -10.12
N VAL A 153 2.86 2.01 -10.67
CA VAL A 153 3.60 2.50 -11.86
C VAL A 153 2.69 2.61 -13.08
N ASN A 154 1.86 1.58 -13.32
CA ASN A 154 0.83 1.57 -14.37
C ASN A 154 -0.56 1.46 -13.70
N PRO A 155 -1.19 2.57 -13.27
CA PRO A 155 -2.45 2.53 -12.52
C PRO A 155 -3.64 2.20 -13.42
N SER A 156 -4.54 1.31 -12.96
CA SER A 156 -5.75 0.94 -13.71
C SER A 156 -6.84 2.02 -13.71
N LEU A 157 -6.69 3.05 -12.87
CA LEU A 157 -7.61 4.18 -12.71
C LEU A 157 -6.85 5.49 -12.95
N LYS A 158 -7.46 6.42 -13.70
CA LYS A 158 -7.05 7.82 -13.79
C LYS A 158 -7.44 8.57 -12.51
N GLN A 159 -6.78 9.71 -12.31
CA GLN A 159 -6.56 10.39 -11.04
C GLN A 159 -5.48 9.67 -10.23
N LEU A 160 -4.38 10.38 -9.95
CA LEU A 160 -3.32 9.97 -9.03
C LEU A 160 -3.94 9.57 -7.69
N HIS A 161 -3.55 8.39 -7.19
CA HIS A 161 -4.05 7.84 -5.94
C HIS A 161 -2.93 7.09 -5.22
N VAL A 162 -2.77 7.35 -3.92
CA VAL A 162 -1.87 6.59 -3.06
C VAL A 162 -2.71 5.51 -2.39
N HIS A 163 -2.34 4.26 -2.58
CA HIS A 163 -2.91 3.17 -1.81
C HIS A 163 -2.42 3.28 -0.36
N VAL A 164 -3.31 3.14 0.60
CA VAL A 164 -2.99 2.78 1.99
C VAL A 164 -3.65 1.43 2.23
N ILE A 165 -2.85 0.38 2.40
CA ILE A 165 -3.32 -1.00 2.37
C ILE A 165 -2.73 -1.82 3.52
N SER A 166 -3.56 -2.64 4.17
CA SER A 166 -3.11 -3.60 5.17
C SER A 166 -2.49 -4.85 4.52
N GLN A 167 -1.35 -5.31 5.03
CA GLN A 167 -0.53 -6.35 4.39
C GLN A 167 -0.99 -7.79 4.66
N ASP A 168 -2.20 -7.98 5.18
CA ASP A 168 -2.84 -9.30 5.30
C ASP A 168 -3.28 -9.87 3.94
N PHE A 169 -3.66 -9.01 2.99
CA PHE A 169 -4.23 -9.39 1.68
C PHE A 169 -5.42 -10.36 1.73
N ARG A 170 -6.14 -10.45 2.86
CA ARG A 170 -7.31 -11.33 3.07
C ARG A 170 -8.57 -10.63 2.58
N SER A 171 -8.93 -10.87 1.31
CA SER A 171 -10.12 -10.28 0.70
C SER A 171 -10.72 -11.15 -0.41
N PRO A 172 -12.05 -11.17 -0.60
CA PRO A 172 -12.69 -11.76 -1.79
C PRO A 172 -12.31 -11.05 -3.11
N CYS A 173 -11.91 -9.77 -3.07
CA CYS A 173 -11.52 -8.99 -4.25
C CYS A 173 -10.05 -9.18 -4.67
N LEU A 174 -9.22 -9.84 -3.84
CA LEU A 174 -7.95 -10.41 -4.29
C LEU A 174 -8.25 -11.68 -5.10
N LYS A 175 -8.23 -11.57 -6.44
CA LYS A 175 -8.76 -12.60 -7.37
C LYS A 175 -7.70 -13.27 -8.26
N ASN A 176 -6.51 -12.70 -8.41
CA ASN A 176 -5.48 -13.23 -9.33
C ASN A 176 -4.07 -12.76 -8.96
N LYS A 177 -3.05 -13.32 -9.65
CA LYS A 177 -1.62 -13.00 -9.47
C LYS A 177 -1.31 -11.50 -9.62
N LYS A 178 -1.87 -10.81 -10.63
CA LYS A 178 -1.64 -9.37 -10.83
C LYS A 178 -2.15 -8.55 -9.64
N HIS A 179 -3.30 -8.88 -9.06
CA HIS A 179 -3.86 -8.18 -7.88
C HIS A 179 -2.98 -8.30 -6.63
N TYR A 180 -2.14 -9.32 -6.51
CA TYR A 180 -1.17 -9.42 -5.40
C TYR A 180 0.16 -8.76 -5.76
N ASN A 181 0.69 -9.04 -6.95
CA ASN A 181 1.98 -8.51 -7.40
C ASN A 181 1.98 -6.98 -7.54
N SER A 182 0.85 -6.34 -7.84
CA SER A 182 0.81 -4.87 -8.01
C SER A 182 1.11 -4.10 -6.71
N PHE A 183 0.78 -4.67 -5.54
CA PHE A 183 1.09 -4.04 -4.23
C PHE A 183 2.49 -4.40 -3.70
N GLN A 184 3.32 -5.09 -4.50
CA GLN A 184 4.70 -5.36 -4.17
C GLN A 184 5.62 -4.35 -4.90
N PRO A 185 6.68 -3.84 -4.25
CA PRO A 185 7.76 -3.18 -4.97
C PRO A 185 8.40 -4.13 -5.99
N PRO A 186 8.89 -3.64 -7.15
CA PRO A 186 8.94 -2.22 -7.54
C PRO A 186 7.68 -1.69 -8.26
N PHE A 187 6.61 -2.48 -8.43
CA PHE A 187 5.38 -1.99 -9.10
C PHE A 187 4.56 -1.03 -8.22
N LEU A 188 4.64 -1.19 -6.89
CA LEU A 188 4.18 -0.18 -5.93
C LEU A 188 5.36 0.72 -5.51
N VAL A 189 5.31 1.98 -5.90
CA VAL A 189 6.36 2.99 -5.66
C VAL A 189 5.99 3.90 -4.50
N SER A 190 6.92 4.15 -3.57
CA SER A 190 6.67 4.99 -2.40
C SER A 190 6.62 6.48 -2.74
N LEU A 191 5.89 7.29 -1.96
CA LEU A 191 5.86 8.75 -2.14
C LEU A 191 7.26 9.38 -2.03
N ASP A 192 8.08 8.89 -1.10
CA ASP A 192 9.45 9.38 -0.92
C ASP A 192 10.31 9.10 -2.17
N SER A 193 10.10 7.97 -2.85
CA SER A 193 10.78 7.66 -4.11
C SER A 193 10.43 8.65 -5.22
N LEU A 194 9.14 9.02 -5.35
CA LEU A 194 8.69 10.03 -6.33
C LEU A 194 9.32 11.40 -6.02
N ILE A 195 9.33 11.78 -4.74
CA ILE A 195 9.90 13.05 -4.27
C ILE A 195 11.40 13.10 -4.58
N LEU A 196 12.17 12.07 -4.25
CA LEU A 196 13.62 12.02 -4.52
C LEU A 196 13.93 12.11 -6.02
N SER A 197 13.20 11.38 -6.87
CA SER A 197 13.46 11.38 -8.31
C SER A 197 13.21 12.76 -8.94
N LEU A 198 12.10 13.40 -8.59
CA LEU A 198 11.77 14.77 -9.01
C LEU A 198 12.75 15.82 -8.46
N GLN A 199 13.22 15.66 -7.22
CA GLN A 199 14.23 16.56 -6.62
C GLN A 199 15.63 16.36 -7.23
N GLY A 200 15.94 15.18 -7.77
CA GLY A 200 17.14 14.91 -8.56
C GLY A 200 17.06 15.39 -10.01
N GLY A 201 15.94 15.99 -10.44
CA GLY A 201 15.72 16.46 -11.81
C GLY A 201 15.28 15.40 -12.80
N GLY A 202 14.95 14.18 -12.35
CA GLY A 202 14.40 13.10 -13.18
C GLY A 202 12.87 13.14 -13.28
N GLU A 203 12.30 12.27 -14.12
CA GLU A 203 10.87 11.98 -14.12
C GLU A 203 10.45 11.28 -12.82
N ALA A 204 9.21 11.45 -12.37
CA ALA A 204 8.77 10.93 -11.07
C ALA A 204 8.86 9.40 -10.89
N LEU A 205 8.93 8.64 -11.98
CA LEU A 205 9.11 7.18 -11.98
C LEU A 205 10.50 6.75 -12.48
N GLY A 206 11.43 7.69 -12.70
CA GLY A 206 12.71 7.43 -13.37
C GLY A 206 12.53 6.74 -14.73
N ASP A 207 13.51 5.94 -15.13
CA ASP A 207 13.53 5.24 -16.43
C ASP A 207 12.50 4.08 -16.57
N ILE A 208 11.54 3.93 -15.64
CA ILE A 208 10.65 2.76 -15.59
C ILE A 208 9.65 2.77 -16.75
N LYS A 209 9.94 1.98 -17.78
CA LYS A 209 9.09 1.82 -18.97
C LYS A 209 7.85 0.99 -18.65
N GLU A 210 6.72 1.38 -19.24
CA GLU A 210 5.41 0.74 -19.00
C GLU A 210 5.43 -0.77 -19.28
N GLY A 211 6.10 -1.21 -20.34
CA GLY A 211 6.24 -2.62 -20.71
C GLY A 211 7.17 -3.44 -19.82
N GLU A 212 8.11 -2.81 -19.11
CA GLU A 212 9.00 -3.46 -18.13
C GLU A 212 8.23 -3.70 -16.83
N ALA A 213 7.48 -2.70 -16.36
CA ALA A 213 6.65 -2.81 -15.15
C ALA A 213 5.57 -3.90 -15.26
N GLU A 214 5.00 -4.11 -16.44
CA GLU A 214 4.05 -5.21 -16.71
C GLU A 214 4.70 -6.61 -16.60
N GLN A 215 6.02 -6.75 -16.68
CA GLN A 215 6.71 -8.02 -16.38
C GLN A 215 6.81 -8.29 -14.87
N TRP A 216 6.77 -7.27 -14.01
CA TRP A 216 6.75 -7.43 -12.56
C TRP A 216 5.43 -8.07 -12.10
N LEU A 217 4.32 -7.68 -12.72
CA LEU A 217 3.01 -8.33 -12.49
C LEU A 217 2.99 -9.81 -12.91
N LYS A 218 3.89 -10.23 -13.80
CA LYS A 218 4.04 -11.62 -14.27
C LYS A 218 5.07 -12.43 -13.49
N GLN A 219 5.79 -11.86 -12.51
CA GLN A 219 6.70 -12.62 -11.65
C GLN A 219 5.95 -13.66 -10.81
N ASP A 220 6.69 -14.68 -10.37
CA ASP A 220 6.13 -15.73 -9.53
C ASP A 220 5.78 -15.25 -8.12
N LEU A 221 4.74 -15.86 -7.57
CA LEU A 221 4.12 -15.45 -6.32
C LEU A 221 5.00 -15.81 -5.13
N LYS A 222 5.40 -14.79 -4.36
CA LYS A 222 6.22 -14.92 -3.16
C LYS A 222 5.55 -14.19 -1.98
N CYS A 223 5.42 -14.86 -0.84
CA CYS A 223 4.93 -14.24 0.38
C CYS A 223 6.00 -13.27 0.94
N THR A 224 5.69 -11.97 1.02
CA THR A 224 6.65 -10.97 1.51
C THR A 224 6.83 -10.97 3.04
N ALA A 225 6.15 -11.87 3.77
CA ALA A 225 6.37 -12.09 5.21
C ALA A 225 7.39 -13.20 5.52
N CYS A 226 7.25 -14.36 4.87
CA CYS A 226 8.05 -15.56 5.18
C CYS A 226 8.95 -16.02 4.02
N GLY A 227 8.88 -15.36 2.86
CA GLY A 227 9.67 -15.72 1.69
C GLY A 227 9.21 -16.97 0.93
N LEU A 228 8.17 -17.67 1.37
CA LEU A 228 7.66 -18.87 0.69
C LEU A 228 7.14 -18.55 -0.73
N GLU A 229 7.47 -19.41 -1.68
CA GLU A 229 7.19 -19.26 -3.11
C GLU A 229 6.11 -20.23 -3.59
N PHE A 230 5.25 -19.76 -4.48
CA PHE A 230 4.06 -20.45 -4.98
C PHE A 230 4.02 -20.57 -6.50
N GLY A 231 5.03 -20.03 -7.19
CA GLY A 231 5.05 -19.98 -8.65
C GLY A 231 3.84 -19.23 -9.21
N ASN A 232 3.04 -19.91 -10.03
CA ASN A 232 1.79 -19.38 -10.57
C ASN A 232 0.54 -19.76 -9.75
N LYS A 233 0.68 -20.45 -8.62
CA LYS A 233 -0.43 -21.04 -7.84
C LYS A 233 -1.11 -20.02 -6.91
N PHE A 234 -1.88 -19.10 -7.49
CA PHE A 234 -2.56 -18.04 -6.74
C PHE A 234 -3.46 -18.56 -5.60
N THR A 235 -4.17 -19.68 -5.82
CA THR A 235 -5.01 -20.31 -4.78
C THR A 235 -4.21 -20.76 -3.56
N ASP A 236 -2.96 -21.23 -3.75
CA ASP A 236 -2.10 -21.68 -2.66
C ASP A 236 -1.54 -20.51 -1.86
N LEU A 237 -1.12 -19.43 -2.53
CA LEU A 237 -0.76 -18.18 -1.85
C LEU A 237 -1.96 -17.63 -1.05
N LYS A 238 -3.16 -17.60 -1.64
CA LYS A 238 -4.35 -17.07 -0.94
C LYS A 238 -4.68 -17.90 0.30
N ARG A 239 -4.63 -19.23 0.20
CA ARG A 239 -4.77 -20.15 1.34
C ARG A 239 -3.69 -19.96 2.41
N HIS A 240 -2.46 -19.66 2.01
CA HIS A 240 -1.36 -19.36 2.93
C HIS A 240 -1.55 -18.02 3.65
N LEU A 241 -2.05 -16.98 2.99
CA LEU A 241 -2.26 -15.65 3.58
C LEU A 241 -3.27 -15.65 4.74
N GLU A 242 -4.23 -16.58 4.75
CA GLU A 242 -5.21 -16.72 5.85
C GLU A 242 -4.59 -17.16 7.20
N SER A 243 -3.44 -17.84 7.18
CA SER A 243 -2.72 -18.27 8.39
C SER A 243 -1.36 -17.61 8.60
N CYS A 244 -0.73 -17.10 7.54
CA CYS A 244 0.54 -16.37 7.64
C CYS A 244 0.37 -15.05 8.40
N ARG A 245 1.35 -14.70 9.22
CA ARG A 245 1.44 -13.38 9.87
C ARG A 245 1.93 -12.36 8.83
N PRO A 246 1.30 -11.17 8.71
CA PRO A 246 1.80 -10.10 7.84
C PRO A 246 3.26 -9.71 8.14
N PRO A 247 4.02 -9.17 7.17
CA PRO A 247 5.34 -8.61 7.43
C PRO A 247 5.24 -7.38 8.33
N ALA A 248 6.38 -6.85 8.81
CA ALA A 248 6.40 -5.53 9.44
C ALA A 248 5.81 -4.46 8.50
N SER A 249 5.24 -3.38 9.06
CA SER A 249 4.77 -2.25 8.25
C SER A 249 5.93 -1.67 7.43
N ALA A 250 5.63 -1.28 6.19
CA ALA A 250 6.54 -0.43 5.42
C ALA A 250 6.82 0.87 6.20
N PRO A 251 8.02 1.47 6.05
CA PRO A 251 8.31 2.77 6.66
C PRO A 251 7.23 3.80 6.30
N LEU A 252 6.85 4.64 7.26
CA LEU A 252 6.01 5.82 6.98
C LEU A 252 6.73 6.72 5.95
N PRO A 253 5.99 7.46 5.10
CA PRO A 253 6.59 8.54 4.33
C PRO A 253 7.36 9.49 5.24
N ALA A 254 8.59 9.85 4.86
CA ALA A 254 9.51 10.63 5.68
C ALA A 254 9.81 12.02 5.10
N LEU A 255 9.75 12.19 3.77
CA LEU A 255 10.19 13.42 3.09
C LEU A 255 9.14 14.55 3.08
N TRP A 256 8.08 14.40 3.89
CA TRP A 256 7.11 15.45 4.17
C TRP A 256 7.71 16.58 5.00
N GLN A 257 8.60 16.26 5.94
CA GLN A 257 9.50 17.26 6.52
C GLN A 257 10.42 17.72 5.39
N GLY A 258 10.25 18.99 4.99
CA GLY A 258 11.05 19.58 3.92
C GLY A 258 12.52 19.62 4.33
N GLY A 259 13.27 18.60 3.94
CA GLY A 259 14.64 18.41 4.39
C GLY A 259 15.50 19.65 4.11
N GLN A 260 16.11 20.18 5.17
CA GLN A 260 17.41 20.84 5.01
C GLN A 260 18.34 19.85 4.29
N SER A 261 19.18 20.37 3.39
CA SER A 261 20.00 19.50 2.53
C SER A 261 20.79 18.49 3.36
N ALA A 262 20.77 17.22 2.94
CA ALA A 262 21.63 16.20 3.53
C ALA A 262 23.08 16.62 3.29
N THR A 263 23.76 17.09 4.34
CA THR A 263 25.09 17.67 4.23
C THR A 263 26.09 16.62 3.75
N THR A 264 26.65 16.85 2.56
CA THR A 264 27.59 15.93 1.91
C THR A 264 28.82 15.72 2.78
N ARG A 265 28.94 14.49 3.29
CA ARG A 265 30.16 13.86 3.81
C ARG A 265 30.24 12.49 3.13
N GLU A 266 31.32 12.09 2.47
CA GLU A 266 32.61 12.75 2.20
C GLU A 266 32.89 12.82 0.69
N ALA A 267 33.89 13.62 0.28
CA ALA A 267 34.29 13.80 -1.12
C ALA A 267 35.81 13.96 -1.25
N GLU A 268 36.54 12.86 -1.05
CA GLU A 268 37.97 12.62 -1.28
C GLU A 268 38.14 11.10 -1.46
N ASP A 269 38.99 10.55 -2.32
CA ASP A 269 39.84 11.14 -3.36
C ASP A 269 40.04 10.10 -4.51
N SER A 270 40.18 10.57 -5.75
CA SER A 270 40.75 9.88 -6.95
C SER A 270 40.38 10.64 -8.22
N LYS A 271 41.38 11.06 -9.00
CA LYS A 271 41.23 11.86 -10.22
C LYS A 271 42.02 11.25 -11.39
N ALA A 272 41.65 11.63 -12.62
CA ALA A 272 42.38 11.39 -13.89
C ALA A 272 42.18 9.97 -14.52
N VAL A 273 42.26 9.77 -15.86
CA VAL A 273 42.42 10.74 -16.97
C VAL A 273 41.91 10.22 -18.33
N ALA A 274 41.48 11.15 -19.19
CA ALA A 274 41.40 11.13 -20.67
C ALA A 274 40.53 10.13 -21.48
N ALA A 275 40.18 10.61 -22.68
CA ALA A 275 39.63 9.98 -23.88
C ALA A 275 40.31 10.70 -25.11
N PRO A 276 39.96 10.55 -26.42
CA PRO A 276 38.85 9.77 -27.03
C PRO A 276 39.15 9.07 -28.39
N GLY A 277 38.11 8.44 -28.97
CA GLY A 277 37.90 8.26 -30.42
C GLY A 277 38.15 6.85 -31.00
N PRO A 278 37.79 6.58 -32.28
CA PRO A 278 36.66 7.09 -33.09
C PRO A 278 35.70 5.95 -33.55
N PRO A 279 34.56 6.23 -34.20
CA PRO A 279 33.52 5.21 -34.47
C PRO A 279 33.73 4.37 -35.75
N GLN A 280 33.08 3.20 -35.80
CA GLN A 280 32.90 2.35 -36.98
C GLN A 280 31.41 2.23 -37.32
N MET A 281 31.08 2.22 -38.61
CA MET A 281 29.70 2.09 -39.11
C MET A 281 29.41 0.65 -39.55
N SER A 282 28.16 0.21 -39.42
CA SER A 282 27.63 -0.92 -40.19
C SER A 282 26.17 -0.69 -40.57
N THR A 283 25.78 -1.17 -41.74
CA THR A 283 24.50 -0.86 -42.41
C THR A 283 23.60 -2.09 -42.47
N VAL A 284 22.32 -1.94 -42.11
CA VAL A 284 21.25 -2.88 -42.49
C VAL A 284 20.02 -2.08 -42.95
N THR A 285 19.37 -2.57 -43.99
CA THR A 285 18.20 -1.95 -44.66
C THR A 285 16.87 -2.20 -43.91
N PRO A 286 15.82 -1.41 -44.19
CA PRO A 286 14.51 -1.57 -43.55
C PRO A 286 13.67 -2.68 -44.20
N THR A 287 12.87 -3.37 -43.38
CA THR A 287 11.80 -4.29 -43.83
C THR A 287 10.48 -3.83 -43.24
N ALA A 288 9.43 -3.75 -44.06
CA ALA A 288 8.12 -3.23 -43.66
C ALA A 288 7.04 -4.33 -43.61
N THR A 289 6.35 -4.42 -42.47
CA THR A 289 5.09 -5.14 -42.21
C THR A 289 4.58 -4.68 -40.83
N SER A 290 3.29 -4.59 -40.51
CA SER A 290 2.05 -4.51 -41.28
C SER A 290 0.94 -4.14 -40.28
N PHE A 291 0.09 -3.16 -40.56
CA PHE A 291 -1.01 -2.76 -39.66
C PHE A 291 -2.18 -3.73 -39.78
N GLU A 292 -2.62 -4.34 -38.66
CA GLU A 292 -3.94 -4.98 -38.56
C GLU A 292 -4.67 -4.59 -37.25
N GLY A 293 -6.00 -4.59 -37.31
CA GLY A 293 -6.84 -3.81 -36.41
C GLY A 293 -7.15 -4.46 -35.06
N HIS A 294 -7.18 -3.63 -34.00
CA HIS A 294 -7.73 -4.03 -32.70
C HIS A 294 -9.24 -3.77 -32.65
N ALA A 295 -10.05 -4.85 -32.67
CA ALA A 295 -11.50 -4.77 -32.54
C ALA A 295 -11.90 -4.35 -31.11
N ALA A 296 -12.61 -3.22 -30.99
CA ALA A 296 -13.02 -2.66 -29.70
C ALA A 296 -14.10 -3.51 -29.01
N LYS A 297 -13.71 -4.28 -27.99
CA LYS A 297 -14.65 -4.99 -27.11
C LYS A 297 -15.39 -3.99 -26.22
N ARG A 298 -16.71 -3.93 -26.35
CA ARG A 298 -17.59 -3.10 -25.51
C ARG A 298 -17.64 -3.66 -24.09
N HIS A 299 -17.18 -2.91 -23.10
CA HIS A 299 -17.31 -3.29 -21.69
C HIS A 299 -18.66 -2.85 -21.12
N ARG A 300 -19.34 -3.79 -20.44
CA ARG A 300 -20.54 -3.55 -19.64
C ARG A 300 -20.15 -2.75 -18.38
N ALA A 301 -21.01 -1.84 -17.94
CA ALA A 301 -20.81 -1.16 -16.67
C ALA A 301 -20.91 -2.18 -15.52
N GLU A 302 -19.80 -2.41 -14.81
CA GLU A 302 -19.79 -3.16 -13.56
C GLU A 302 -19.84 -2.15 -12.41
N ALA A 303 -20.89 -2.24 -11.58
CA ALA A 303 -20.98 -1.45 -10.36
C ALA A 303 -19.82 -1.81 -9.42
N TRP A 304 -19.36 -0.83 -8.64
CA TRP A 304 -18.55 -1.13 -7.46
C TRP A 304 -19.41 -2.01 -6.54
N VAL A 305 -18.85 -3.07 -5.94
CA VAL A 305 -19.57 -3.93 -4.98
C VAL A 305 -18.61 -4.34 -3.87
N LEU A 306 -18.70 -3.64 -2.74
CA LEU A 306 -18.03 -4.01 -1.51
C LEU A 306 -18.74 -5.22 -0.89
N VAL A 307 -17.99 -6.29 -0.63
CA VAL A 307 -18.47 -7.43 0.15
C VAL A 307 -18.25 -7.12 1.64
N PRO A 308 -19.26 -7.25 2.52
CA PRO A 308 -19.08 -7.01 3.95
C PRO A 308 -17.98 -7.89 4.56
N VAL A 309 -17.14 -7.31 5.41
CA VAL A 309 -16.20 -8.08 6.23
C VAL A 309 -17.01 -8.90 7.23
N ALA A 310 -17.03 -10.22 7.06
CA ALA A 310 -17.67 -11.11 8.01
C ALA A 310 -17.05 -10.94 9.40
N ARG A 311 -17.88 -10.65 10.41
CA ARG A 311 -17.45 -10.76 11.81
C ARG A 311 -16.94 -12.18 12.05
N ALA A 312 -15.71 -12.31 12.52
CA ALA A 312 -15.16 -13.59 12.96
C ALA A 312 -15.93 -14.07 14.20
N GLY A 313 -16.98 -14.86 13.97
CA GLY A 313 -17.72 -15.52 15.04
C GLY A 313 -16.81 -16.50 15.77
N CYS A 314 -16.77 -16.42 17.10
CA CYS A 314 -16.00 -17.35 17.92
C CYS A 314 -16.46 -18.78 17.65
N LEU A 315 -15.55 -19.66 17.26
CA LEU A 315 -15.84 -21.09 17.12
C LEU A 315 -16.19 -21.65 18.49
N GLY A 316 -17.46 -22.01 18.67
CA GLY A 316 -17.94 -22.63 19.90
C GLY A 316 -17.23 -23.95 20.17
N LEU A 317 -16.71 -24.11 21.39
CA LEU A 317 -16.06 -25.35 21.83
C LEU A 317 -17.04 -26.53 21.71
N GLY A 318 -16.57 -27.65 21.16
CA GLY A 318 -17.39 -28.82 20.92
C GLY A 318 -17.86 -29.49 22.22
N LYS A 319 -19.09 -30.03 22.20
CA LYS A 319 -19.56 -31.01 23.18
C LYS A 319 -19.30 -32.45 22.67
N PRO A 320 -19.11 -33.43 23.57
CA PRO A 320 -18.66 -34.76 23.19
C PRO A 320 -19.74 -35.60 22.49
N ARG A 321 -19.31 -36.68 21.83
CA ARG A 321 -20.20 -37.75 21.37
C ARG A 321 -20.68 -38.57 22.56
N GLU A 322 -21.99 -38.78 22.66
CA GLU A 322 -22.57 -39.93 23.34
C GLU A 322 -23.03 -40.94 22.29
N GLY A 323 -22.88 -42.23 22.58
CA GLY A 323 -23.14 -43.31 21.62
C GLY A 323 -24.54 -43.89 21.75
N LEU A 324 -25.22 -44.12 20.62
CA LEU A 324 -26.41 -44.97 20.60
C LEU A 324 -25.98 -46.44 20.81
N THR A 325 -26.22 -46.96 22.01
CA THR A 325 -26.31 -48.41 22.22
C THR A 325 -27.66 -48.91 21.73
N GLN A 326 -27.65 -50.02 21.00
CA GLN A 326 -28.87 -50.70 20.55
C GLN A 326 -29.34 -51.68 21.64
N SER A 327 -30.65 -51.69 21.92
CA SER A 327 -31.29 -52.68 22.80
C SER A 327 -32.26 -53.55 21.99
N PRO A 328 -32.19 -54.89 22.10
CA PRO A 328 -33.11 -55.80 21.41
C PRO A 328 -34.45 -55.94 22.15
N SER A 329 -35.49 -56.39 21.43
CA SER A 329 -36.84 -56.64 21.94
C SER A 329 -37.16 -58.13 22.08
N ALA A 330 -37.76 -58.52 23.21
CA ALA A 330 -38.44 -59.80 23.46
C ALA A 330 -39.32 -59.66 24.75
N PRO A 331 -40.31 -60.52 25.04
CA PRO A 331 -41.67 -60.25 24.54
C PRO A 331 -42.78 -60.43 25.58
N ALA A 332 -43.96 -59.91 25.25
CA ALA A 332 -45.28 -60.32 25.76
C ALA A 332 -46.34 -60.03 24.68
#